data_AF-A0AAD4LMA4-F1
#
_entry.id   AF-A0AAD4LMA4-F1
#
_cell.length_a   1.000
_cell.length_b   1.000
_cell.length_c   1.000
_cell.angle_alpha   90.00
_cell.angle_beta   90.00
_cell.angle_gamma   90.00
#
_symmetry.space_group_name_H-M   'P 1'
#
loop_
_entity.id
_entity.type
_entity.pdbx_description
1 polymer ?
#
loop_
_entity_poly.entity_id
_entity_poly.type
_entity_poly.pdbx_seq_one_letter_code
_entity_poly.pdbx_strand_id
1 'polypeptide(L)'
;MLSLHPQSLNSIPDVRQDAPCVNELGDVRDALKPITELLTSTHEESVRLYCTVPTWSPSSDMCIDLHDLNDLRSRSLVFIHDLVNSLRESGVRASYTLAPSSSPMCLICACHSRLNKNAIQLSAQDAYTKLKTGTRERVLLVELEEGPALVVT
;
A
#
# COMPACT_ATOMS: atom_id res chain seq x y z
N MET A 1 -17.24 57.46 28.98
CA MET A 1 -17.46 56.23 28.21
C MET A 1 -16.40 55.23 28.63
N LEU A 2 -16.81 54.11 29.22
CA LEU A 2 -15.93 53.05 29.74
C LEU A 2 -16.02 51.81 28.85
N SER A 3 -14.86 51.17 28.69
CA SER A 3 -14.47 50.04 27.83
C SER A 3 -15.33 48.78 27.88
N LEU A 4 -15.19 47.90 26.86
CA LEU A 4 -14.40 46.65 26.96
C LEU A 4 -14.49 45.85 25.63
N HIS A 5 -13.33 45.42 25.14
CA HIS A 5 -13.18 44.48 24.02
C HIS A 5 -13.66 43.08 24.42
N PRO A 6 -14.29 42.30 23.53
CA PRO A 6 -14.38 40.87 23.71
C PRO A 6 -13.14 40.18 23.14
N GLN A 7 -12.70 39.20 23.93
CA GLN A 7 -11.43 38.50 23.89
C GLN A 7 -11.34 37.49 22.74
N SER A 8 -10.12 37.35 22.22
CA SER A 8 -9.65 36.19 21.46
C SER A 8 -9.82 34.92 22.29
N LEU A 9 -10.59 33.95 21.79
CA LEU A 9 -10.58 32.59 22.28
C LEU A 9 -9.53 31.79 21.50
N ASN A 10 -8.35 31.67 22.09
CA ASN A 10 -7.43 30.56 21.81
C ASN A 10 -7.96 29.30 22.50
N SER A 11 -8.10 28.21 21.74
CA SER A 11 -7.98 26.79 22.12
C SER A 11 -8.59 25.99 20.96
N ILE A 12 -7.97 24.98 20.33
CA ILE A 12 -7.24 23.82 20.86
C ILE A 12 -6.22 23.37 19.79
N PRO A 13 -5.01 22.90 20.17
CA PRO A 13 -4.02 22.37 19.24
C PRO A 13 -4.31 20.90 18.86
N ASP A 14 -3.92 20.56 17.64
CA ASP A 14 -3.32 19.27 17.28
C ASP A 14 -4.16 18.01 17.56
N VAL A 15 -5.09 17.70 16.66
CA VAL A 15 -5.31 16.30 16.28
C VAL A 15 -4.60 16.15 14.94
N ARG A 16 -3.33 15.74 14.99
CA ARG A 16 -2.69 15.10 13.84
C ARG A 16 -3.57 13.92 13.50
N GLN A 17 -4.36 14.07 12.44
CA GLN A 17 -4.69 12.94 11.63
C GLN A 17 -3.33 12.43 11.14
N ASP A 18 -2.77 11.42 11.81
CA ASP A 18 -1.77 10.56 11.21
C ASP A 18 -2.48 9.89 10.02
N ALA A 19 -2.55 10.66 8.93
CA ALA A 19 -2.80 10.08 7.64
C ALA A 19 -1.66 9.08 7.42
N PRO A 20 -1.96 7.85 6.99
CA PRO A 20 -0.91 6.90 6.64
C PRO A 20 0.05 7.61 5.69
N CYS A 21 1.35 7.57 6.00
CA CYS A 21 2.36 8.16 5.14
C CYS A 21 2.31 7.39 3.82
N VAL A 22 1.76 8.01 2.78
CA VAL A 22 1.66 7.41 1.46
C VAL A 22 2.69 8.07 0.56
N ASN A 23 3.70 7.29 0.21
CA ASN A 23 4.71 7.68 -0.75
C ASN A 23 4.37 7.09 -2.12
N GLU A 24 4.16 7.94 -3.11
CA GLU A 24 4.00 7.50 -4.49
C GLU A 24 5.37 7.14 -5.06
N LEU A 25 5.56 5.87 -5.42
CA LEU A 25 6.85 5.37 -5.93
C LEU A 25 6.96 5.44 -7.47
N GLY A 26 5.96 6.01 -8.14
CA GLY A 26 5.92 6.14 -9.59
C GLY A 26 5.42 4.88 -10.31
N ASP A 27 5.96 4.60 -11.49
CA ASP A 27 5.67 3.39 -12.25
C ASP A 27 6.21 2.14 -11.52
N VAL A 28 5.61 1.00 -11.81
CA VAL A 28 5.96 -0.34 -11.35
C VAL A 28 7.46 -0.61 -11.41
N ARG A 29 8.15 -0.14 -12.45
CA ARG A 29 9.60 -0.32 -12.62
C ARG A 29 10.44 0.57 -11.70
N ASP A 30 10.02 1.81 -11.52
CA ASP A 30 10.75 2.79 -10.71
C ASP A 30 10.60 2.47 -9.21
N ALA A 31 9.48 1.85 -8.84
CA ALA A 31 9.19 1.43 -7.48
C ALA A 31 10.05 0.26 -6.98
N LEU A 32 10.52 -0.63 -7.87
CA LEU A 32 11.21 -1.86 -7.47
C LEU A 32 12.45 -1.60 -6.60
N LYS A 33 13.32 -0.68 -7.03
CA LYS A 33 14.58 -0.40 -6.36
C LYS A 33 14.42 0.13 -4.92
N PRO A 34 13.65 1.21 -4.66
CA PRO A 34 13.46 1.70 -3.29
C PRO A 34 12.80 0.68 -2.37
N ILE A 35 11.96 -0.21 -2.92
CA ILE A 35 11.30 -1.27 -2.14
C ILE A 35 12.30 -2.37 -1.76
N THR A 36 13.12 -2.81 -2.72
CA THR A 36 14.18 -3.79 -2.43
C THR A 36 15.14 -3.24 -1.38
N GLU A 37 15.52 -1.97 -1.46
CA GLU A 37 16.36 -1.30 -0.47
C GLU A 37 15.68 -1.23 0.91
N LEU A 38 14.39 -0.90 0.97
CA LEU A 38 13.63 -0.88 2.21
C LEU A 38 13.58 -2.26 2.88
N LEU A 39 13.26 -3.31 2.13
CA LEU A 39 13.13 -4.67 2.66
C LEU A 39 14.48 -5.32 3.02
N THR A 40 15.56 -4.95 2.33
CA THR A 40 16.93 -5.41 2.68
C THR A 40 17.46 -4.71 3.93
N SER A 41 17.08 -3.44 4.16
CA SER A 41 17.47 -2.70 5.37
C SER A 41 16.89 -3.27 6.67
N THR A 42 15.82 -4.07 6.59
CA THR A 42 15.12 -4.62 7.75
C THR A 42 15.90 -5.77 8.44
N HIS A 43 17.11 -6.11 7.97
CA HIS A 43 18.01 -7.14 8.51
C HIS A 43 17.40 -8.56 8.63
N GLU A 44 16.30 -8.85 7.93
CA GLU A 44 15.75 -10.20 7.88
C GLU A 44 16.48 -11.04 6.82
N GLU A 45 17.06 -12.18 7.22
CA GLU A 45 17.73 -13.13 6.31
C GLU A 45 16.75 -13.76 5.30
N SER A 46 15.45 -13.74 5.60
CA SER A 46 14.40 -14.24 4.72
C SER A 46 13.14 -13.40 4.81
N VAL A 47 12.58 -13.05 3.66
CA VAL A 47 11.33 -12.30 3.57
C VAL A 47 10.28 -13.17 2.87
N ARG A 48 9.10 -13.27 3.48
CA ARG A 48 7.92 -13.87 2.83
C ARG A 48 6.93 -12.78 2.53
N LEU A 49 6.60 -12.51 1.28
CA LEU A 49 5.59 -11.53 0.91
C LEU A 49 4.20 -12.15 0.95
N TYR A 50 3.24 -11.42 1.50
CA TYR A 50 1.82 -11.68 1.33
C TYR A 50 1.29 -10.73 0.25
N CYS A 51 0.77 -11.31 -0.83
CA CYS A 51 0.29 -10.55 -1.97
C CYS A 51 -1.19 -10.87 -2.23
N THR A 52 -2.02 -9.86 -2.42
CA THR A 52 -3.39 -10.05 -2.87
C THR A 52 -3.49 -9.96 -4.40
N VAL A 53 -4.37 -10.74 -4.99
CA VAL A 53 -4.67 -10.70 -6.42
C VAL A 53 -6.12 -10.25 -6.58
N PRO A 54 -6.38 -9.14 -7.30
CA PRO A 54 -7.73 -8.64 -7.46
C PRO A 54 -8.57 -9.67 -8.22
N THR A 55 -9.77 -9.91 -7.71
CA THR A 55 -10.80 -10.78 -8.28
C THR A 55 -12.02 -9.95 -8.62
N TRP A 56 -12.76 -10.37 -9.63
CA TRP A 56 -13.97 -9.67 -10.04
C TRP A 56 -14.96 -9.64 -8.88
N SER A 57 -15.37 -8.45 -8.47
CA SER A 57 -16.40 -8.25 -7.47
C SER A 57 -17.47 -7.29 -8.00
N PRO A 58 -18.75 -7.68 -8.02
CA PRO A 58 -19.83 -6.78 -8.43
C PRO A 58 -20.02 -5.59 -7.49
N SER A 59 -19.39 -5.60 -6.31
CA SER A 59 -19.46 -4.55 -5.30
C SER A 59 -18.26 -3.60 -5.33
N SER A 60 -17.35 -3.70 -6.30
CA SER A 60 -16.21 -2.77 -6.37
C SER A 60 -16.68 -1.42 -6.90
N ASP A 61 -16.56 -0.37 -6.08
CA ASP A 61 -16.85 1.02 -6.46
C ASP A 61 -15.95 1.55 -7.59
N MET A 62 -14.94 0.78 -7.97
CA MET A 62 -14.05 1.10 -9.07
C MET A 62 -14.62 0.53 -10.37
N CYS A 63 -14.94 1.41 -11.31
CA CYS A 63 -15.45 1.07 -12.64
C CYS A 63 -14.30 0.45 -13.48
N ILE A 64 -13.91 -0.77 -13.11
CA ILE A 64 -12.90 -1.59 -13.78
C ILE A 64 -13.65 -2.58 -14.66
N ASP A 65 -13.43 -2.53 -15.96
CA ASP A 65 -13.94 -3.57 -16.85
C ASP A 65 -13.08 -4.85 -16.75
N LEU A 66 -13.52 -5.93 -17.38
CA LEU A 66 -12.79 -7.21 -17.30
C LEU A 66 -11.38 -7.12 -17.91
N HIS A 67 -11.16 -6.21 -18.86
CA HIS A 67 -9.87 -6.01 -19.50
C HIS A 67 -8.90 -5.32 -18.53
N ASP A 68 -9.33 -4.21 -17.93
CA ASP A 68 -8.60 -3.47 -16.91
C ASP A 68 -8.25 -4.39 -15.71
N LEU A 69 -9.18 -5.23 -15.27
CA LEU A 69 -8.90 -6.19 -14.19
C LEU A 69 -7.82 -7.19 -14.58
N ASN A 70 -7.89 -7.74 -15.80
CA ASN A 70 -6.92 -8.71 -16.28
C ASN A 70 -5.53 -8.08 -16.47
N ASP A 71 -5.49 -6.84 -16.95
CA ASP A 71 -4.27 -6.06 -17.06
C ASP A 71 -3.64 -5.80 -15.68
N LEU A 72 -4.42 -5.31 -14.72
CA LEU A 72 -3.96 -5.10 -13.34
C LEU A 72 -3.41 -6.39 -12.72
N ARG A 73 -4.11 -7.52 -12.88
CA ARG A 73 -3.61 -8.82 -12.40
C ARG A 73 -2.29 -9.20 -13.04
N SER A 74 -2.16 -8.99 -14.36
CA SER A 74 -0.95 -9.32 -15.10
C SER A 74 0.23 -8.45 -14.64
N ARG A 75 0.05 -7.13 -14.57
CA ARG A 75 1.07 -6.19 -14.07
C ARG A 75 1.47 -6.50 -12.63
N SER A 76 0.49 -6.78 -11.77
CA SER A 76 0.74 -7.13 -10.36
C SER A 76 1.59 -8.39 -10.23
N LEU A 77 1.31 -9.43 -11.00
CA LEU A 77 2.07 -10.68 -10.95
C LEU A 77 3.51 -10.50 -11.46
N VAL A 78 3.70 -9.73 -12.53
CA VAL A 78 5.03 -9.39 -13.04
C VAL A 78 5.81 -8.62 -11.97
N PHE A 79 5.20 -7.61 -11.37
CA PHE A 79 5.82 -6.83 -10.30
C PHE A 79 6.22 -7.68 -9.09
N ILE A 80 5.34 -8.55 -8.60
CA ILE A 80 5.64 -9.46 -7.48
C ILE A 80 6.84 -10.35 -7.83
N HIS A 81 6.87 -10.87 -9.05
CA HIS A 81 7.95 -11.72 -9.51
C HIS A 81 9.29 -10.96 -9.57
N ASP A 82 9.29 -9.75 -10.14
CA ASP A 82 10.49 -8.93 -10.29
C ASP A 82 11.00 -8.43 -8.93
N LEU A 83 10.10 -8.08 -8.02
CA LEU A 83 10.44 -7.73 -6.63
C LEU A 83 11.12 -8.90 -5.90
N VAL A 84 10.55 -10.10 -6.01
CA VAL A 84 11.13 -11.29 -5.37
C VAL A 84 12.49 -11.64 -5.97
N ASN A 85 12.68 -11.49 -7.27
CA ASN A 85 13.98 -11.70 -7.91
C ASN A 85 15.00 -10.66 -7.48
N SER A 86 14.61 -9.38 -7.44
CA SER A 86 15.48 -8.29 -6.97
C SER A 86 15.96 -8.55 -5.53
N LEU A 87 15.05 -8.99 -4.64
CA LEU A 87 15.42 -9.39 -3.27
C LEU A 87 16.42 -10.57 -3.24
N ARG A 88 16.22 -11.57 -4.09
CA ARG A 88 17.13 -12.73 -4.19
C ARG A 88 18.51 -12.33 -4.72
N GLU A 89 18.56 -11.45 -5.70
CA GLU A 89 19.81 -10.90 -6.24
C GLU A 89 20.58 -10.10 -5.18
N SER A 90 19.87 -9.42 -4.26
CA SER A 90 20.48 -8.78 -3.09
C SER A 90 20.88 -9.74 -1.96
N GLY A 91 20.71 -11.05 -2.14
CA GLY A 91 21.09 -12.07 -1.16
C GLY A 91 20.03 -12.41 -0.12
N VAL A 92 18.80 -11.88 -0.23
CA VAL A 92 17.69 -12.18 0.69
C VAL A 92 16.95 -13.43 0.22
N ARG A 93 16.67 -14.38 1.12
CA ARG A 93 15.82 -15.52 0.80
C ARG A 93 14.35 -15.07 0.71
N ALA A 94 13.92 -14.68 -0.48
CA ALA A 94 12.56 -14.20 -0.72
C ALA A 94 11.58 -15.28 -1.23
N SER A 95 10.37 -15.28 -0.68
CA SER A 95 9.22 -16.09 -1.11
C SER A 95 7.94 -15.24 -1.10
N TYR A 96 6.86 -15.69 -1.74
CA TYR A 96 5.58 -14.98 -1.72
C TYR A 96 4.39 -15.95 -1.60
N THR A 97 3.25 -15.44 -1.14
CA THR A 97 1.96 -16.13 -1.10
C THR A 97 0.92 -15.27 -1.79
N LEU A 98 0.12 -15.86 -2.68
CA LEU A 98 -0.98 -15.17 -3.35
C LEU A 98 -2.30 -15.48 -2.64
N ALA A 99 -3.11 -14.45 -2.41
CA ALA A 99 -4.46 -14.58 -1.88
C ALA A 99 -5.45 -13.83 -2.79
N PRO A 100 -6.62 -14.39 -3.10
CA PRO A 100 -7.66 -13.67 -3.82
C PRO A 100 -8.20 -12.51 -2.98
N SER A 101 -8.51 -11.38 -3.61
CA SER A 101 -9.12 -10.21 -2.96
C SER A 101 -10.27 -9.68 -3.80
N SER A 102 -11.36 -9.29 -3.16
CA SER A 102 -12.49 -8.61 -3.81
C SER A 102 -12.25 -7.11 -4.01
N SER A 103 -11.08 -6.60 -3.60
CA SER A 103 -10.68 -5.21 -3.79
C SER A 103 -10.08 -5.01 -5.19
N PRO A 104 -10.32 -3.86 -5.84
CA PRO A 104 -9.78 -3.52 -7.15
C PRO A 104 -8.29 -3.10 -7.12
N MET A 105 -7.52 -3.55 -6.13
CA MET A 105 -6.09 -3.25 -5.99
C MET A 105 -5.31 -4.52 -5.59
N CYS A 106 -4.01 -4.56 -5.93
CA CYS A 106 -3.09 -5.58 -5.45
C CYS A 106 -2.27 -5.02 -4.27
N LEU A 107 -2.36 -5.69 -3.13
CA LEU A 107 -1.66 -5.34 -1.91
C LEU A 107 -0.48 -6.29 -1.72
N ILE A 108 0.72 -5.77 -1.43
CA ILE A 108 1.92 -6.57 -1.18
C ILE A 108 2.55 -6.11 0.12
N CYS A 109 2.71 -7.00 1.09
CA CYS A 109 3.35 -6.68 2.37
C CYS A 109 4.29 -7.81 2.84
N ALA A 110 5.27 -7.47 3.66
CA ALA A 110 6.14 -8.46 4.29
C ALA A 110 5.36 -9.23 5.39
N CYS A 111 5.26 -10.54 5.23
CA CYS A 111 4.54 -11.44 6.12
C CYS A 111 5.38 -11.71 7.38
N HIS A 112 5.06 -11.01 8.47
CA HIS A 112 5.59 -11.29 9.81
C HIS A 112 4.59 -12.14 10.63
N SER A 113 5.07 -12.77 11.71
CA SER A 113 4.29 -13.70 12.54
C SER A 113 3.09 -13.10 13.28
N ARG A 114 2.91 -11.77 13.23
CA ARG A 114 1.82 -11.02 13.88
C ARG A 114 0.90 -10.31 12.88
N LEU A 115 1.02 -10.62 11.59
CA LEU A 115 0.35 -9.87 10.53
C LEU A 115 -1.15 -10.20 10.48
N ASN A 116 -2.01 -9.21 10.75
CA ASN A 116 -3.45 -9.32 10.61
C ASN A 116 -3.88 -8.83 9.22
N LYS A 117 -3.97 -9.81 8.31
CA LYS A 117 -4.31 -9.61 6.90
C LYS A 117 -5.56 -8.76 6.68
N ASN A 118 -6.57 -8.92 7.54
CA ASN A 118 -7.83 -8.16 7.43
C ASN A 118 -7.62 -6.70 7.80
N ALA A 119 -6.84 -6.42 8.85
CA ALA A 119 -6.55 -5.04 9.26
C ALA A 119 -5.73 -4.31 8.20
N ILE A 120 -4.71 -4.96 7.62
CA ILE A 120 -3.91 -4.39 6.53
C ILE A 120 -4.76 -4.13 5.30
N GLN A 121 -5.63 -5.08 4.92
CA GLN A 121 -6.49 -4.88 3.75
C GLN A 121 -7.47 -3.71 3.96
N LEU A 122 -8.05 -3.58 5.15
CA LEU A 122 -8.92 -2.46 5.50
C LEU A 122 -8.16 -1.12 5.52
N SER A 123 -6.97 -1.10 6.11
CA SER A 123 -6.16 0.10 6.24
C SER A 123 -5.58 0.55 4.89
N ALA A 124 -5.17 -0.39 4.03
CA ALA A 124 -4.77 -0.11 2.66
C ALA A 124 -5.95 0.39 1.81
N GLN A 125 -7.15 -0.20 1.98
CA GLN A 125 -8.36 0.28 1.31
C GLN A 125 -8.74 1.70 1.76
N ASP A 126 -8.64 2.00 3.06
CA ASP A 126 -8.88 3.33 3.62
C ASP A 126 -7.84 4.34 3.10
N ALA A 127 -6.55 4.00 3.11
CA ALA A 127 -5.47 4.81 2.56
C ALA A 127 -5.68 5.10 1.07
N TYR A 128 -6.06 4.09 0.30
CA TYR A 128 -6.36 4.22 -1.13
C TYR A 128 -7.59 5.13 -1.37
N THR A 129 -8.66 4.93 -0.61
CA THR A 129 -9.89 5.74 -0.73
C THR A 129 -9.62 7.20 -0.38
N LYS A 130 -8.78 7.45 0.64
CA LYS A 130 -8.34 8.79 1.03
C LYS A 130 -7.47 9.45 -0.03
N LEU A 131 -6.66 8.68 -0.75
CA LEU A 131 -5.77 9.24 -1.76
C LEU A 131 -6.52 9.84 -2.96
N LYS A 132 -7.75 9.40 -3.27
CA LYS A 132 -8.52 9.83 -4.46
C LYS A 132 -7.65 10.01 -5.71
N THR A 133 -6.62 9.18 -5.86
CA THR A 133 -5.74 9.23 -7.00
C THR A 133 -6.47 8.51 -8.11
N GLY A 134 -7.14 9.26 -8.99
CA GLY A 134 -7.72 8.74 -10.23
C GLY A 134 -6.67 8.24 -11.22
N THR A 135 -5.42 8.08 -10.78
CA THR A 135 -4.27 7.66 -11.57
C THR A 135 -4.09 6.15 -11.45
N ARG A 136 -4.39 5.49 -12.59
CA ARG A 136 -4.11 4.08 -12.85
C ARG A 136 -2.59 3.86 -12.95
N GLU A 137 -2.17 2.61 -12.82
CA GLU A 137 -0.78 2.19 -13.07
C GLU A 137 0.26 2.77 -12.11
N ARG A 138 -0.07 2.82 -10.81
CA ARG A 138 0.85 3.34 -9.80
C ARG A 138 1.15 2.30 -8.73
N VAL A 139 2.35 2.41 -8.17
CA VAL A 139 2.73 1.72 -6.95
C VAL A 139 2.81 2.74 -5.82
N LEU A 140 2.02 2.51 -4.78
CA LEU A 140 1.98 3.34 -3.58
C LEU A 140 2.60 2.57 -2.44
N LEU A 141 3.56 3.17 -1.74
CA LEU A 141 4.03 2.66 -0.44
C LEU A 141 3.17 3.31 0.64
N VAL A 142 2.45 2.49 1.39
CA VAL A 142 1.59 2.88 2.50
C VAL A 142 2.22 2.37 3.79
N GLU A 143 2.58 3.28 4.69
CA GLU A 143 2.98 2.90 6.04
C GLU A 143 1.73 2.60 6.88
N LEU A 144 1.54 1.33 7.22
CA LEU A 144 0.45 0.85 8.08
C LEU A 144 1.00 0.56 9.48
N GLU A 145 0.12 0.51 10.49
CA GLU A 145 0.52 0.14 11.86
C GLU A 145 1.21 -1.24 11.95
N GLU A 146 0.89 -2.13 11.01
CA GLU A 146 1.46 -3.49 10.94
C GLU A 146 2.73 -3.56 10.08
N GLY A 147 3.14 -2.45 9.46
CA GLY A 147 4.32 -2.36 8.63
C GLY A 147 4.06 -1.79 7.24
N PRO A 148 5.12 -1.57 6.46
CA PRO A 148 5.00 -1.05 5.11
C PRO A 148 4.26 -2.03 4.20
N ALA A 149 3.29 -1.51 3.45
CA ALA A 149 2.57 -2.24 2.43
C ALA A 149 2.59 -1.49 1.11
N LEU A 150 2.60 -2.23 0.00
CA LEU A 150 2.58 -1.69 -1.34
C LEU A 150 1.20 -1.91 -1.93
N VAL A 151 0.68 -0.88 -2.59
CA VAL A 151 -0.60 -0.94 -3.29
C VAL A 151 -0.34 -0.68 -4.78
N VAL A 152 -0.73 -1.64 -5.62
CA VAL A 152 -0.65 -1.56 -7.08
C VAL A 152 -2.07 -1.36 -7.64
N THR A 153 -2.23 -0.35 -8.51
CA THR A 153 -3.51 0.08 -9.09
C THR A 153 -3.54 0.07 -10.61
#